data_AF-A0A0L0FGM2-F1
#
_entry.id   AF-A0A0L0FGM2-F1
#
_cell.length_a   1.000
_cell.length_b   1.000
_cell.length_c   1.000
_cell.angle_alpha   90.00
_cell.angle_beta   90.00
_cell.angle_gamma   90.00
#
_symmetry.space_group_name_H-M   'P 1'
#
loop_
_entity.id
_entity.type
_entity.pdbx_description
1 polymer ?
#
loop_
_entity_poly.entity_id
_entity_poly.type
_entity_poly.pdbx_seq_one_letter_code
_entity_poly.pdbx_strand_id
1 'polypeptide(L)'
;LKLVGKTDDLANPLKDLPGGADALIKSATCALVTHPHPDHLDKDGVKFLRDNKLKVYCSGHDEADLRGRGLDAHEVTDGDLGMRIEAVPAQHGYGPQAWIMGPGVGYYLAADGEPSLYITGDTVLTSDVRDAVKRLKPSIVVAPAGSANVGFGYDILFSQEELIELGKLVPDQWSSRMKY
;
A
#
# COMPACT_ATOMS: atom_id res chain seq x y z
N LEU A 1 -8.07 -5.74 -16.18
CA LEU A 1 -9.06 -6.26 -15.21
C LEU A 1 -10.20 -5.25 -15.15
N LYS A 2 -11.42 -5.60 -15.58
CA LYS A 2 -12.58 -4.69 -15.46
C LYS A 2 -13.21 -4.94 -14.09
N LEU A 3 -13.25 -3.91 -13.24
CA LEU A 3 -13.94 -3.99 -11.96
C LEU A 3 -15.46 -3.94 -12.19
N VAL A 4 -16.25 -4.81 -11.53
CA VAL A 4 -17.71 -4.85 -11.71
C VAL A 4 -18.40 -3.80 -10.83
N GLY A 5 -19.34 -3.07 -11.45
CA GLY A 5 -20.06 -1.94 -10.85
C GLY A 5 -20.11 -0.67 -11.74
N LYS A 6 -19.44 -0.66 -12.90
CA LYS A 6 -19.39 0.49 -13.81
C LYS A 6 -20.31 0.28 -15.02
N THR A 7 -21.31 1.15 -15.17
CA THR A 7 -22.18 1.23 -16.36
C THR A 7 -21.58 2.05 -17.51
N ASP A 8 -20.38 2.62 -17.35
CA ASP A 8 -19.77 3.49 -18.37
C ASP A 8 -18.36 2.99 -18.76
N ASP A 9 -18.05 3.03 -20.06
CA ASP A 9 -16.76 2.71 -20.72
C ASP A 9 -15.62 3.69 -20.35
N LEU A 10 -15.60 4.21 -19.12
CA LEU A 10 -14.61 5.18 -18.68
C LEU A 10 -13.29 4.49 -18.30
N ALA A 11 -12.21 4.87 -18.96
CA ALA A 11 -10.85 4.51 -18.58
C ALA A 11 -10.50 5.14 -17.21
N ASN A 12 -9.82 4.37 -16.36
CA ASN A 12 -9.22 4.91 -15.14
C ASN A 12 -7.86 5.56 -15.48
N PRO A 13 -7.45 6.62 -14.75
CA PRO A 13 -8.15 7.26 -13.63
C PRO A 13 -9.34 8.14 -14.07
N LEU A 14 -10.37 8.25 -13.22
CA LEU A 14 -11.59 9.03 -13.52
C LEU A 14 -11.49 10.53 -13.23
N LYS A 15 -10.47 10.92 -12.48
CA LYS A 15 -10.23 12.28 -12.00
C LYS A 15 -8.75 12.56 -12.13
N ASP A 16 -8.45 13.82 -12.43
CA ASP A 16 -7.08 14.33 -12.36
C ASP A 16 -6.59 14.36 -10.92
N LEU A 17 -5.27 14.46 -10.75
CA LEU A 17 -4.66 14.69 -9.45
C LEU A 17 -5.15 16.01 -8.83
N PRO A 18 -5.30 16.07 -7.49
CA PRO A 18 -5.69 17.31 -6.84
C PRO A 18 -4.63 18.41 -7.02
N GLY A 19 -5.07 19.66 -6.97
CA GLY A 19 -4.17 20.82 -7.07
C GLY A 19 -3.04 20.75 -6.03
N GLY A 20 -1.80 20.98 -6.46
CA GLY A 20 -0.61 20.93 -5.61
C GLY A 20 0.10 19.56 -5.57
N ALA A 21 -0.49 18.51 -6.14
CA ALA A 21 0.12 17.18 -6.17
C ALA A 21 1.53 17.17 -6.80
N ASP A 22 1.73 17.90 -7.89
CA ASP A 22 3.04 17.98 -8.58
C ASP A 22 4.17 18.46 -7.67
N ALA A 23 3.90 19.43 -6.80
CA ALA A 23 4.91 19.95 -5.87
C ALA A 23 5.28 18.91 -4.81
N LEU A 24 4.28 18.17 -4.31
CA LEU A 24 4.48 17.09 -3.34
C LEU A 24 5.25 15.92 -3.98
N ILE A 25 4.87 15.51 -5.19
CA ILE A 25 5.56 14.44 -5.94
C ILE A 25 7.02 14.81 -6.18
N LYS A 26 7.31 16.06 -6.59
CA LYS A 26 8.69 16.55 -6.79
C LYS A 26 9.50 16.64 -5.50
N SER A 27 8.87 16.66 -4.33
CA SER A 27 9.56 16.66 -3.04
C SER A 27 9.93 15.25 -2.54
N ALA A 28 9.48 14.19 -3.22
CA ALA A 28 9.80 12.82 -2.87
C ALA A 28 11.30 12.55 -2.92
N THR A 29 11.82 11.89 -1.88
CA THR A 29 13.24 11.52 -1.76
C THR A 29 13.51 10.07 -2.18
N CYS A 30 12.47 9.23 -2.16
CA CYS A 30 12.45 7.84 -2.59
C CYS A 30 11.01 7.42 -2.90
N ALA A 31 10.84 6.22 -3.43
CA ALA A 31 9.55 5.55 -3.56
C ALA A 31 9.53 4.27 -2.74
N LEU A 32 8.38 3.96 -2.13
CA LEU A 32 8.10 2.69 -1.46
C LEU A 32 6.90 2.05 -2.17
N VAL A 33 7.12 0.92 -2.84
CA VAL A 33 6.16 0.28 -3.74
C VAL A 33 5.62 -1.00 -3.10
N THR A 34 4.30 -1.07 -2.91
CA THR A 34 3.61 -2.23 -2.28
C THR A 34 3.48 -3.42 -3.24
N HIS A 35 3.29 -3.15 -4.53
CA HIS A 35 3.34 -4.10 -5.63
C HIS A 35 3.25 -3.34 -6.97
N PRO A 36 3.64 -3.92 -8.11
CA PRO A 36 3.88 -3.18 -9.34
C PRO A 36 2.68 -3.17 -10.32
N HIS A 37 1.45 -3.21 -9.79
CA HIS A 37 0.22 -3.05 -10.59
C HIS A 37 0.05 -1.60 -11.07
N PRO A 38 -0.61 -1.36 -12.23
CA PRO A 38 -0.67 -0.03 -12.85
C PRO A 38 -1.38 1.05 -12.03
N ASP A 39 -2.27 0.68 -11.11
CA ASP A 39 -2.94 1.60 -10.19
C ASP A 39 -2.10 1.99 -8.97
N HIS A 40 -0.97 1.29 -8.74
CA HIS A 40 0.04 1.61 -7.72
C HIS A 40 1.30 2.22 -8.32
N LEU A 41 1.69 1.78 -9.51
CA LEU A 41 2.85 2.28 -10.25
C LEU A 41 2.58 2.26 -11.77
N ASP A 42 2.07 3.38 -12.27
CA ASP A 42 1.79 3.58 -13.68
C ASP A 42 3.04 3.96 -14.50
N LYS A 43 2.86 4.12 -15.81
CA LYS A 43 3.97 4.44 -16.73
C LYS A 43 4.59 5.81 -16.46
N ASP A 44 3.79 6.79 -16.06
CA ASP A 44 4.26 8.14 -15.78
C ASP A 44 5.03 8.18 -14.46
N GLY A 45 4.60 7.43 -13.45
CA GLY A 45 5.33 7.16 -12.21
C GLY A 45 6.67 6.49 -12.47
N VAL A 46 6.71 5.40 -13.25
CA VAL A 46 7.97 4.75 -13.64
C VAL A 46 8.91 5.74 -14.34
N LYS A 47 8.39 6.53 -15.28
CA LYS A 47 9.17 7.55 -15.97
C LYS A 47 9.71 8.61 -15.00
N PHE A 48 8.88 9.11 -14.09
CA PHE A 48 9.26 10.09 -13.08
C PHE A 48 10.39 9.57 -12.18
N LEU A 49 10.26 8.34 -11.65
CA LEU A 49 11.26 7.73 -10.78
C LEU A 49 12.61 7.57 -11.49
N ARG A 50 12.58 7.09 -12.74
CA ARG A 50 13.79 6.92 -13.56
C ARG A 50 14.45 8.26 -13.88
N ASP A 51 13.69 9.23 -14.36
CA ASP A 51 14.23 10.51 -14.82
C ASP A 51 14.84 11.32 -13.66
N ASN A 52 14.30 11.16 -12.44
CA ASN A 52 14.82 11.79 -11.23
C ASN A 52 15.80 10.92 -10.44
N LYS A 53 16.07 9.68 -10.89
CA LYS A 53 16.99 8.72 -10.24
C LYS A 53 16.66 8.50 -8.77
N LEU A 54 15.36 8.42 -8.45
CA LEU A 54 14.91 8.14 -7.09
C LEU A 54 15.13 6.65 -6.77
N LYS A 55 15.62 6.39 -5.56
CA LYS A 55 15.68 5.02 -5.03
C LYS A 55 14.25 4.48 -4.88
N VAL A 56 14.06 3.22 -5.28
CA VAL A 56 12.79 2.53 -5.17
C VAL A 56 12.95 1.37 -4.20
N TYR A 57 12.19 1.38 -3.13
CA TYR A 57 12.13 0.32 -2.13
C TYR A 57 10.88 -0.52 -2.38
N CYS A 58 11.04 -1.84 -2.38
CA CYS A 58 9.98 -2.78 -2.75
C CYS A 58 10.15 -4.11 -1.99
N SER A 59 9.27 -5.08 -2.28
CA SER A 59 9.45 -6.44 -1.82
C SER A 59 10.61 -7.13 -2.56
N GLY A 60 11.20 -8.17 -1.97
CA GLY A 60 12.22 -8.97 -2.66
C GLY A 60 11.70 -9.67 -3.92
N HIS A 61 10.39 -9.94 -4.02
CA HIS A 61 9.80 -10.58 -5.21
C HIS A 61 9.60 -9.60 -6.37
N ASP A 62 9.45 -8.31 -6.10
CA ASP A 62 9.25 -7.28 -7.13
C ASP A 62 10.55 -6.63 -7.62
N GLU A 63 11.65 -6.78 -6.87
CA GLU A 63 12.92 -6.10 -7.14
C GLU A 63 13.42 -6.33 -8.58
N ALA A 64 13.38 -7.58 -9.05
CA ALA A 64 13.84 -7.93 -10.39
C ALA A 64 12.96 -7.33 -11.50
N ASP A 65 11.64 -7.34 -11.34
CA ASP A 65 10.70 -6.74 -12.31
C ASP A 65 10.90 -5.23 -12.38
N LEU A 66 10.97 -4.55 -11.24
CA LEU A 66 11.16 -3.10 -11.16
C LEU A 66 12.52 -2.67 -11.74
N ARG A 67 13.59 -3.43 -11.50
CA ARG A 67 14.88 -3.23 -12.18
C ARG A 67 14.76 -3.42 -13.69
N GLY A 68 14.01 -4.42 -14.14
CA GLY A 68 13.70 -4.64 -15.56
C GLY A 68 12.98 -3.46 -16.22
N ARG A 69 12.21 -2.67 -15.45
CA ARG A 69 11.59 -1.41 -15.87
C ARG A 69 12.55 -0.20 -15.88
N GLY A 70 13.82 -0.40 -15.49
CA GLY A 70 14.87 0.62 -15.47
C GLY A 70 14.88 1.48 -14.20
N LEU A 71 14.31 0.98 -13.09
CA LEU A 71 14.29 1.65 -11.80
C LEU A 71 15.49 1.24 -10.93
N ASP A 72 15.95 2.15 -10.09
CA ASP A 72 16.95 1.87 -9.03
C ASP A 72 16.26 1.19 -7.85
N ALA A 73 15.80 -0.05 -8.08
CA ALA A 73 15.00 -0.81 -7.14
C ALA A 73 15.84 -1.69 -6.20
N HIS A 74 15.43 -1.73 -4.93
CA HIS A 74 16.03 -2.50 -3.84
C HIS A 74 14.93 -3.18 -3.01
N GLU A 75 15.18 -4.41 -2.59
CA GLU A 75 14.39 -5.01 -1.49
C GLU A 75 14.53 -4.13 -0.24
N VAL A 76 13.40 -3.78 0.38
CA VAL A 76 13.40 -2.95 1.58
C VAL A 76 13.80 -3.76 2.80
N THR A 77 14.69 -3.19 3.60
CA THR A 77 15.15 -3.75 4.86
C THR A 77 14.98 -2.74 6.00
N ASP A 78 14.98 -3.22 7.23
CA ASP A 78 14.84 -2.37 8.41
C ASP A 78 15.98 -1.34 8.48
N GLY A 79 15.62 -0.06 8.66
CA GLY A 79 16.59 1.04 8.72
C GLY A 79 16.93 1.71 7.38
N ASP A 80 16.50 1.18 6.24
CA ASP A 80 16.86 1.72 4.92
C ASP A 80 16.45 3.18 4.70
N LEU A 81 15.33 3.59 5.31
CA LEU A 81 14.83 4.96 5.26
C LEU A 81 15.21 5.78 6.50
N GLY A 82 16.20 5.34 7.27
CA GLY A 82 16.59 5.97 8.54
C GLY A 82 15.53 5.82 9.64
N MET A 83 14.62 4.87 9.48
CA MET A 83 13.53 4.58 10.41
C MET A 83 13.30 3.08 10.48
N ARG A 84 12.56 2.62 11.48
CA ARG A 84 12.17 1.21 11.55
C ARG A 84 11.18 0.91 10.43
N ILE A 85 11.43 -0.17 9.69
CA ILE A 85 10.58 -0.65 8.60
C ILE A 85 10.32 -2.14 8.77
N GLU A 86 9.07 -2.53 8.63
CA GLU A 86 8.69 -3.94 8.60
C GLU A 86 7.74 -4.22 7.44
N ALA A 87 8.15 -5.10 6.53
CA ALA A 87 7.31 -5.63 5.48
C ALA A 87 6.32 -6.64 6.06
N VAL A 88 5.03 -6.45 5.80
CA VAL A 88 3.94 -7.32 6.26
C VAL A 88 3.31 -7.98 5.03
N PRO A 89 3.22 -9.31 4.96
CA PRO A 89 2.56 -9.98 3.85
C PRO A 89 1.13 -9.47 3.63
N ALA A 90 0.82 -9.11 2.38
CA ALA A 90 -0.52 -8.73 1.94
C ALA A 90 -1.08 -9.80 1.00
N GLN A 91 -2.39 -10.05 1.09
CA GLN A 91 -3.08 -11.05 0.27
C GLN A 91 -4.23 -10.40 -0.49
N HIS A 92 -4.08 -10.34 -1.81
CA HIS A 92 -5.03 -9.66 -2.68
C HIS A 92 -6.22 -10.56 -3.07
N GLY A 93 -7.21 -10.66 -2.18
CA GLY A 93 -8.41 -11.50 -2.34
C GLY A 93 -8.31 -12.82 -1.57
N TYR A 94 -9.22 -13.76 -1.86
CA TYR A 94 -9.30 -15.06 -1.17
C TYR A 94 -9.09 -16.23 -2.13
N GLY A 95 -8.58 -17.34 -1.62
CA GLY A 95 -8.49 -18.59 -2.37
C GLY A 95 -7.73 -18.44 -3.71
N PRO A 96 -8.22 -19.03 -4.81
CA PRO A 96 -7.55 -18.96 -6.12
C PRO A 96 -7.37 -17.54 -6.66
N GLN A 97 -8.25 -16.58 -6.30
CA GLN A 97 -8.13 -15.19 -6.73
C GLN A 97 -6.82 -14.56 -6.23
N ALA A 98 -6.43 -14.83 -4.99
CA ALA A 98 -5.19 -14.32 -4.42
C ALA A 98 -3.95 -14.77 -5.20
N TRP A 99 -3.97 -16.00 -5.71
CA TRP A 99 -2.86 -16.50 -6.53
C TRP A 99 -2.78 -15.79 -7.89
N ILE A 100 -3.92 -15.48 -8.51
CA ILE A 100 -3.98 -14.75 -9.79
C ILE A 100 -3.49 -13.32 -9.64
N MET A 101 -3.85 -12.66 -8.54
CA MET A 101 -3.45 -11.27 -8.27
C MET A 101 -1.98 -11.14 -7.89
N GLY A 102 -1.31 -12.24 -7.54
CA GLY A 102 0.09 -12.25 -7.16
C GLY A 102 0.31 -11.79 -5.71
N PRO A 103 1.56 -11.89 -5.23
CA PRO A 103 1.93 -11.42 -3.91
C PRO A 103 1.86 -9.90 -3.83
N GLY A 104 1.46 -9.38 -2.66
CA GLY A 104 1.59 -7.98 -2.32
C GLY A 104 2.29 -7.81 -0.97
N VAL A 105 2.63 -6.59 -0.62
CA VAL A 105 3.19 -6.27 0.69
C VAL A 105 2.66 -4.96 1.25
N GLY A 106 2.45 -4.94 2.57
CA GLY A 106 2.24 -3.74 3.37
C GLY A 106 3.51 -3.34 4.11
N TYR A 107 3.59 -2.11 4.59
CA TYR A 107 4.76 -1.58 5.28
C TYR A 107 4.37 -0.88 6.58
N TYR A 108 4.94 -1.35 7.69
CA TYR A 108 4.98 -0.61 8.93
C TYR A 108 6.22 0.27 8.97
N LEU A 109 6.04 1.54 9.35
CA LEU A 109 7.06 2.58 9.42
C LEU A 109 7.02 3.24 10.80
N ALA A 110 8.17 3.35 11.47
CA ALA A 110 8.27 4.06 12.74
C ALA A 110 9.60 4.83 12.85
N ALA A 111 9.50 6.15 12.91
CA ALA A 111 10.62 7.04 13.18
C ALA A 111 10.58 7.56 14.62
N ASP A 112 11.74 7.87 15.18
CA ASP A 112 11.85 8.37 16.55
C ASP A 112 11.13 9.72 16.71
N GLY A 113 10.24 9.81 17.70
CA GLY A 113 9.47 11.02 17.99
C GLY A 113 8.23 11.24 17.14
N GLU A 114 7.98 10.43 16.12
CA GLU A 114 6.85 10.56 15.19
C GLU A 114 5.78 9.47 15.41
N PRO A 115 4.52 9.69 14.99
CA PRO A 115 3.51 8.64 14.96
C PRO A 115 3.92 7.50 14.02
N SER A 116 3.80 6.26 14.47
CA SER A 116 4.04 5.09 13.61
C SER A 116 2.88 4.89 12.61
N LEU A 117 3.22 4.46 11.41
CA LEU A 117 2.29 4.30 10.29
C LEU A 117 2.32 2.86 9.79
N TYR A 118 1.15 2.27 9.55
CA TYR A 118 1.04 1.01 8.83
C TYR A 118 0.23 1.20 7.55
N ILE A 119 0.87 1.01 6.40
CA ILE A 119 0.24 0.95 5.08
C ILE A 119 0.00 -0.52 4.78
N THR A 120 -1.25 -0.95 4.68
CA THR A 120 -1.56 -2.39 4.58
C THR A 120 -1.22 -3.00 3.22
N GLY A 121 -1.05 -2.16 2.19
CA GLY A 121 -1.09 -2.61 0.80
C GLY A 121 -2.48 -3.12 0.41
N ASP A 122 -2.57 -3.70 -0.77
CA ASP A 122 -3.80 -4.31 -1.29
C ASP A 122 -3.99 -5.69 -0.67
N THR A 123 -4.83 -5.73 0.36
CA THR A 123 -5.07 -6.95 1.14
C THR A 123 -6.51 -7.07 1.61
N VAL A 124 -6.91 -8.31 1.89
CA VAL A 124 -8.03 -8.65 2.80
C VAL A 124 -7.52 -8.75 4.24
N LEU A 125 -8.40 -8.95 5.22
CA LEU A 125 -8.00 -9.01 6.64
C LEU A 125 -7.41 -10.37 7.03
N THR A 126 -6.14 -10.57 6.70
CA THR A 126 -5.36 -11.79 6.99
C THR A 126 -4.91 -11.91 8.45
N SER A 127 -4.41 -13.08 8.84
CA SER A 127 -3.70 -13.27 10.12
C SER A 127 -2.47 -12.37 10.24
N ASP A 128 -1.70 -12.20 9.15
CA ASP A 128 -0.50 -11.36 9.16
C ASP A 128 -0.83 -9.90 9.46
N VAL A 129 -1.90 -9.37 8.85
CA VAL A 129 -2.39 -8.01 9.14
C VAL A 129 -2.80 -7.89 10.61
N ARG A 130 -3.57 -8.86 11.11
CA ARG A 130 -4.03 -8.87 12.52
C ARG A 130 -2.87 -8.93 13.51
N ASP A 131 -1.88 -9.77 13.23
CA ASP A 131 -0.73 -9.96 14.09
C ASP A 131 0.22 -8.76 14.04
N ALA A 132 0.41 -8.16 12.86
CA ALA A 132 1.14 -6.91 12.71
C ALA A 132 0.49 -5.80 13.54
N VAL A 133 -0.82 -5.57 13.44
CA VAL A 133 -1.51 -4.53 14.23
C VAL A 133 -1.37 -4.79 15.74
N LYS A 134 -1.56 -6.03 16.19
CA LYS A 134 -1.45 -6.38 17.63
C LYS A 134 -0.03 -6.21 18.17
N ARG A 135 0.98 -6.63 17.41
CA ARG A 135 2.39 -6.62 17.82
C ARG A 135 3.01 -5.25 17.69
N LEU A 136 2.75 -4.56 16.58
CA LEU A 136 3.38 -3.29 16.22
C LEU A 136 2.64 -2.08 16.78
N LYS A 137 1.34 -2.22 17.06
CA LYS A 137 0.49 -1.18 17.66
C LYS A 137 0.63 0.16 16.91
N PRO A 138 0.41 0.20 15.59
CA PRO A 138 0.58 1.42 14.80
C PRO A 138 -0.30 2.55 15.32
N SER A 139 0.21 3.77 15.25
CA SER A 139 -0.55 4.97 15.61
C SER A 139 -1.55 5.35 14.52
N ILE A 140 -1.20 5.09 13.25
CA ILE A 140 -2.00 5.35 12.07
C ILE A 140 -2.01 4.11 11.18
N VAL A 141 -3.18 3.75 10.65
CA VAL A 141 -3.31 2.68 9.64
C VAL A 141 -3.95 3.26 8.38
N VAL A 142 -3.32 3.02 7.23
CA VAL A 142 -3.84 3.35 5.89
C VAL A 142 -4.21 2.05 5.20
N ALA A 143 -5.52 1.86 4.99
CA ALA A 143 -6.09 0.67 4.41
C ALA A 143 -6.95 1.01 3.18
N PRO A 144 -6.74 0.36 2.02
CA PRO A 144 -7.60 0.53 0.85
C PRO A 144 -9.05 0.13 1.15
N ALA A 145 -9.98 1.06 0.94
CA ALA A 145 -11.41 0.89 1.25
C ALA A 145 -12.32 0.91 0.03
N GLY A 146 -11.75 0.62 -1.15
CA GLY A 146 -12.49 0.62 -2.41
C GLY A 146 -13.30 -0.64 -2.69
N SER A 147 -13.13 -1.70 -1.89
CA SER A 147 -13.75 -3.03 -2.06
C SER A 147 -13.79 -3.46 -3.53
N ALA A 148 -12.62 -3.34 -4.20
CA ALA A 148 -12.52 -3.63 -5.62
C ALA A 148 -12.92 -5.08 -5.90
N ASN A 149 -13.71 -5.29 -6.96
CA ASN A 149 -14.17 -6.61 -7.38
C ASN A 149 -13.92 -6.80 -8.87
N VAL A 150 -13.28 -7.91 -9.25
CA VAL A 150 -12.85 -8.18 -10.64
C VAL A 150 -13.95 -8.78 -11.53
N GLY A 151 -15.19 -8.76 -11.04
CA GLY A 151 -16.37 -9.23 -11.74
C GLY A 151 -16.72 -10.69 -11.60
N PHE A 152 -15.94 -11.41 -10.81
CA PHE A 152 -16.24 -12.78 -10.43
C PHE A 152 -15.58 -13.09 -9.09
N GLY A 153 -16.35 -13.68 -8.16
CA GLY A 153 -15.89 -14.03 -6.83
C GLY A 153 -15.96 -12.88 -5.82
N TYR A 154 -15.18 -13.02 -4.76
CA TYR A 154 -15.13 -12.07 -3.65
C TYR A 154 -14.31 -10.82 -4.00
N ASP A 155 -14.48 -9.78 -3.19
CA ASP A 155 -13.67 -8.58 -3.28
C ASP A 155 -12.19 -8.94 -3.07
N ILE A 156 -11.34 -8.22 -3.80
CA ILE A 156 -9.88 -8.41 -3.77
C ILE A 156 -9.21 -7.55 -2.69
N LEU A 157 -9.96 -6.64 -2.07
CA LEU A 157 -9.52 -5.79 -0.96
C LEU A 157 -10.43 -6.00 0.25
N PHE A 158 -10.13 -5.30 1.34
CA PHE A 158 -10.98 -5.29 2.53
C PHE A 158 -12.47 -5.10 2.20
N SER A 159 -13.32 -5.93 2.82
CA SER A 159 -14.75 -5.64 2.94
C SER A 159 -14.99 -4.50 3.94
N GLN A 160 -16.19 -3.93 3.94
CA GLN A 160 -16.56 -2.92 4.93
C GLN A 160 -16.51 -3.47 6.37
N GLU A 161 -16.95 -4.71 6.57
CA GLU A 161 -16.90 -5.40 7.86
C GLU A 161 -15.46 -5.62 8.32
N GLU A 162 -14.58 -6.01 7.40
CA GLU A 162 -13.16 -6.17 7.68
C GLU A 162 -12.49 -4.84 8.04
N LEU A 163 -12.84 -3.72 7.40
CA LEU A 163 -12.33 -2.39 7.78
C LEU A 163 -12.79 -1.99 9.18
N ILE A 164 -14.05 -2.26 9.53
CA ILE A 164 -14.58 -2.02 10.88
C ILE A 164 -13.83 -2.88 11.91
N GLU A 165 -13.57 -4.14 11.58
CA GLU A 165 -12.81 -5.04 12.44
C GLU A 165 -11.36 -4.58 12.60
N LEU A 166 -10.69 -4.21 11.50
CA LEU A 166 -9.35 -3.63 11.51
C LEU A 166 -9.30 -2.40 12.42
N GLY A 167 -10.26 -1.49 12.27
CA GLY A 167 -10.37 -0.29 13.11
C GLY A 167 -10.52 -0.60 14.61
N LYS A 168 -11.18 -1.71 14.99
CA LYS A 168 -11.28 -2.16 16.39
C LYS A 168 -9.98 -2.77 16.92
N LEU A 169 -9.10 -3.27 16.05
CA LEU A 169 -7.81 -3.83 16.43
C LEU A 169 -6.74 -2.76 16.66
N VAL A 170 -6.87 -1.62 15.97
CA VAL A 170 -5.93 -0.50 16.12
C VAL A 170 -6.07 0.08 17.53
N PRO A 171 -4.96 0.22 18.29
CA PRO A 171 -5.02 0.77 19.64
C PRO A 171 -5.57 2.20 19.61
N ASP A 172 -6.46 2.53 20.54
CA ASP A 172 -6.92 3.91 20.74
C ASP A 172 -5.83 4.73 21.42
N GLN A 173 -4.93 5.29 20.60
CA GLN A 173 -3.82 6.14 21.07
C GLN A 173 -4.25 7.60 21.18
N TRP A 174 -5.38 7.99 20.58
CA TRP A 174 -5.78 9.40 20.45
C TRP A 174 -6.62 9.89 21.63
N SER A 175 -7.49 9.04 22.19
CA SER A 175 -8.28 9.40 23.38
C SER A 175 -7.43 9.70 24.62
N SER A 176 -6.21 9.15 24.69
CA SER A 176 -5.24 9.44 25.76
C SER A 176 -4.55 10.81 25.62
N ARG A 177 -4.48 11.38 24.41
CA ARG A 177 -3.80 12.65 24.11
C ARG A 177 -4.70 13.88 24.13
N MET A 178 -6.02 13.71 24.13
CA MET A 178 -7.01 14.80 24.19
C MET A 178 -7.37 15.24 25.63
N LYS A 179 -6.55 14.90 26.64
CA LYS A 179 -6.69 15.46 27.99
C LYS A 179 -5.96 16.80 28.08
N TYR A 180 -6.54 17.85 27.51
CA TYR A 180 -6.20 19.24 27.81
C TYR A 180 -7.45 19.99 28.20
#